data_AF-A0A0P9T9E0-F1
#
_entry.id   AF-A0A0P9T9E0-F1
#
_cell.length_a   1.000
_cell.length_b   1.000
_cell.length_c   1.000
_cell.angle_alpha   90.00
_cell.angle_beta   90.00
_cell.angle_gamma   90.00
#
_symmetry.space_group_name_H-M   'P 1'
#
loop_
_entity.id
_entity.type
_entity.pdbx_description
1 polymer ?
#
loop_
_entity_poly.entity_id
_entity_poly.type
_entity_poly.pdbx_seq_one_letter_code
_entity_poly.pdbx_strand_id
1 'polypeptide(L)' 'VQRLLNAVLSYIDREVHLRHGGVKNFSGLIRVVCVAHLLKDAHVENTHV' A
#
# COMPACT_ATOMS: atom_id res chain seq x y z
N VAL A 1 5.20 9.49 9.44
CA VAL A 1 4.67 8.33 8.67
C VAL A 1 3.69 8.75 7.56
N GLN A 2 2.66 9.56 7.86
CA GLN A 2 1.61 9.92 6.88
C GLN A 2 2.07 10.69 5.61
N ARG A 3 3.19 11.43 5.66
CA ARG A 3 3.73 12.15 4.49
C ARG A 3 4.34 11.21 3.44
N LEU A 4 4.98 10.11 3.86
CA LEU A 4 5.59 9.15 2.95
C LEU A 4 4.52 8.30 2.27
N LEU A 5 3.47 7.94 3.01
CA LEU A 5 2.32 7.21 2.45
C LEU A 5 1.62 7.98 1.34
N ASN A 6 1.40 9.29 1.51
CA ASN A 6 0.80 10.11 0.45
C ASN A 6 1.71 10.24 -0.79
N ALA A 7 3.02 10.40 -0.59
CA ALA A 7 3.98 10.48 -1.68
C ALA A 7 4.05 9.16 -2.47
N VAL A 8 4.09 8.03 -1.76
CA VAL A 8 4.11 6.70 -2.37
C VAL A 8 2.77 6.38 -3.04
N LEU A 9 1.63 6.67 -2.41
CA LEU A 9 0.30 6.50 -3.02
C LEU A 9 0.17 7.30 -4.32
N SER A 10 0.55 8.58 -4.29
CA SER A 10 0.44 9.44 -5.47
C SER A 10 1.37 9.00 -6.59
N TYR A 11 2.54 8.46 -6.25
CA TYR A 11 3.46 7.87 -7.22
C TYR A 11 2.88 6.60 -7.84
N ILE A 12 2.37 5.67 -7.01
CA ILE A 12 1.76 4.41 -7.45
C ILE A 12 0.49 4.67 -8.29
N ASP A 13 -0.34 5.63 -7.89
CA ASP A 13 -1.53 6.03 -8.64
C ASP A 13 -1.12 6.51 -10.04
N ARG A 14 -0.10 7.39 -10.12
CA ARG A 14 0.40 7.91 -11.39
C ARG A 14 1.10 6.84 -12.25
N GLU A 15 1.87 5.94 -11.66
CA GLU A 15 2.51 4.83 -12.37
C GLU A 15 1.49 3.81 -12.91
N VAL A 16 0.50 3.43 -12.10
CA VAL A 16 -0.54 2.48 -12.54
C VAL A 16 -1.49 3.12 -13.54
N HIS A 17 -1.76 4.42 -13.42
CA HIS A 17 -2.49 5.17 -14.43
C HIS A 17 -1.78 5.14 -15.79
N LEU A 18 -0.46 5.36 -15.82
CA LEU A 18 0.32 5.31 -17.06
C LEU A 18 0.48 3.90 -17.63
N ARG A 19 0.62 2.87 -16.78
CA ARG A 19 1.05 1.53 -17.20
C ARG A 19 -0.07 0.49 -17.29
N HIS A 20 -1.19 0.69 -16.61
CA HIS A 20 -2.35 -0.21 -16.61
C HIS A 20 -3.69 0.50 -16.88
N GLY A 21 -3.67 1.79 -17.27
CA GLY A 21 -4.87 2.58 -17.56
C GLY A 21 -5.64 3.06 -16.32
N GLY A 22 -5.05 2.95 -15.12
CA GLY A 22 -5.62 3.41 -13.86
C GLY A 22 -6.12 2.28 -12.96
N VAL A 23 -5.87 2.41 -11.66
CA VAL A 23 -6.48 1.52 -10.65
C VAL A 23 -7.98 1.79 -10.61
N LYS A 24 -8.78 0.88 -11.16
CA LYS A 24 -10.25 0.99 -11.13
C LYS A 24 -10.85 0.94 -9.71
N ASN A 25 -10.10 0.40 -8.74
CA ASN A 25 -10.52 0.22 -7.36
C ASN A 25 -9.44 0.70 -6.37
N PHE A 26 -9.31 2.01 -6.20
CA PHE A 26 -8.34 2.61 -5.27
C PHE A 26 -8.53 2.08 -3.84
N SER A 27 -9.78 1.97 -3.40
CA SER A 27 -10.18 1.33 -2.15
C SER A 27 -9.63 -0.11 -2.00
N GLY A 28 -9.61 -0.87 -3.11
CA GLY A 28 -9.04 -2.23 -3.13
C GLY A 28 -7.52 -2.24 -2.95
N LEU A 29 -6.81 -1.30 -3.58
CA LEU A 29 -5.37 -1.17 -3.41
C LEU A 29 -5.00 -0.83 -1.96
N ILE A 30 -5.71 0.13 -1.35
CA ILE A 30 -5.52 0.50 0.05
C ILE A 30 -5.83 -0.68 0.98
N ARG A 31 -6.89 -1.45 0.72
CA ARG A 31 -7.19 -2.68 1.47
C ARG A 31 -6.06 -3.70 1.41
N VAL A 32 -5.52 -3.96 0.22
CA VAL A 32 -4.41 -4.92 0.03
C VAL A 32 -3.14 -4.44 0.72
N VAL A 33 -2.78 -3.17 0.55
CA VAL A 33 -1.61 -2.56 1.22
C VAL A 33 -1.80 -2.60 2.74
N CYS A 34 -2.96 -2.20 3.24
CA CYS A 34 -3.26 -2.18 4.68
C CYS A 34 -3.18 -3.61 5.28
N VAL A 35 -3.76 -4.61 4.62
CA VAL A 35 -3.66 -6.02 5.05
C VAL A 35 -2.25 -6.57 4.95
N ALA A 36 -1.49 -6.26 3.88
CA ALA A 36 -0.10 -6.69 3.73
C ALA A 36 0.81 -6.07 4.79
N HIS A 37 0.58 -4.81 5.16
CA HIS A 37 1.29 -4.15 6.25
C HIS A 37 0.91 -4.73 7.61
N LEU A 38 -0.38 -4.95 7.90
CA LEU A 38 -0.81 -5.62 9.13
C LEU A 38 -0.24 -7.03 9.25
N LEU A 39 -0.23 -7.80 8.17
CA LEU A 39 0.37 -9.15 8.14
C LEU A 39 1.88 -9.10 8.37
N LYS A 40 2.57 -8.12 7.76
CA LYS A 40 4.01 -7.93 7.95
C LYS A 40 4.36 -7.49 9.37
N ASP A 41 3.54 -6.63 9.97
CA ASP A 41 3.67 -6.18 11.35
C ASP A 41 3.37 -7.33 12.34
N ALA A 42 2.29 -8.09 12.11
CA ALA A 42 1.94 -9.27 12.90
C ALA A 42 3.00 -10.39 12.81
N HIS A 43 3.68 -10.53 11.67
CA HIS A 43 4.79 -11.47 11.53
C HIS A 43 6.10 -10.94 12.17
N VAL A 44 6.26 -9.61 12.23
CA VAL A 44 7.37 -8.95 12.93
C VAL A 44 7.19 -8.96 14.45
N GLU A 45 5.96 -9.02 14.96
CA GLU A 45 5.68 -9.21 16.39
C GLU A 45 6.09 -10.61 16.90
N ASN A 46 6.27 -11.59 16.00
CA ASN A 46 6.70 -12.95 16.37
C ASN A 46 8.22 -13.15 16.38
N THR A 47 9.03 -12.16 15.96
CA THR A 47 10.51 -12.26 15.98
C THR A 47 11.14 -11.46 17.14
N HIS A 48 10.32 -10.83 17.97
CA HIS A 48 10.77 -10.09 19.16
C HIS A 48 10.17 -10.68 20.45
N VAL A 49 10.13 -12.01 20.51
CA VAL A 49 9.99 -12.81 21.75
C VAL A 49 11.21 -13.67 21.96
#